data_AF-A0A363T6I7-F1
#
_entry.id   AF-A0A363T6I7-F1
#
_cell.length_a   1.000
_cell.length_b   1.000
_cell.length_c   1.000
_cell.angle_alpha   90.00
_cell.angle_beta   90.00
_cell.angle_gamma   90.00
#
_symmetry.space_group_name_H-M   'P 1'
#
loop_
_entity.id
_entity.type
_entity.pdbx_description
1 polymer ?
#
loop_
_entity_poly.entity_id
_entity_poly.type
_entity_poly.pdbx_seq_one_letter_code
_entity_poly.pdbx_strand_id
1 'polypeptide(L)'
;MTLRRLILNKTGQDVQRCRGCQLCNGEFSQDQDIPLDSLVQLIIMNDEEVLTSRTVWSNEVLRSAKDACARELDLEKILLILRDEAIKRGLVKPENRP
;
A
#
# COMPACT_ATOMS: atom_id res chain seq x y z
N MET A 1 12.49 -2.28 -11.18
CA MET A 1 12.35 -3.28 -10.08
C MET A 1 10.86 -3.45 -9.83
N THR A 2 10.37 -4.67 -9.61
CA THR A 2 8.93 -4.88 -9.33
C THR A 2 8.55 -4.39 -7.93
N LEU A 3 7.29 -4.01 -7.73
CA LEU A 3 6.73 -3.60 -6.44
C LEU A 3 6.88 -4.71 -5.38
N ARG A 4 6.62 -5.97 -5.76
CA ARG A 4 6.84 -7.13 -4.88
C ARG A 4 8.27 -7.19 -4.36
N ARG A 5 9.26 -7.04 -5.26
CA ARG A 5 10.67 -7.12 -4.91
C ARG A 5 11.13 -5.90 -4.12
N LEU A 6 10.60 -4.72 -4.43
CA LEU A 6 10.83 -3.51 -3.64
C LEU A 6 10.39 -3.73 -2.19
N ILE A 7 9.15 -4.18 -1.98
CA ILE A 7 8.59 -4.40 -0.63
C ILE A 7 9.38 -5.47 0.10
N LEU A 8 9.69 -6.60 -0.54
CA LEU A 8 10.51 -7.65 0.06
C LEU A 8 11.88 -7.12 0.50
N ASN A 9 12.57 -6.37 -0.36
CA ASN A 9 13.89 -5.83 -0.05
C ASN A 9 13.87 -4.77 1.06
N LYS A 10 12.80 -3.96 1.14
CA LYS A 10 12.70 -2.84 2.09
C LYS A 10 12.10 -3.23 3.43
N THR A 11 11.22 -4.23 3.45
CA THR A 11 10.45 -4.61 4.65
C THR A 11 10.79 -6.00 5.18
N GLY A 12 11.39 -6.86 4.35
CA GLY A 12 11.56 -8.29 4.63
C GLY A 12 10.29 -9.11 4.38
N GLN A 13 9.19 -8.49 3.96
CA GLN A 13 7.90 -9.15 3.83
C GLN A 13 7.62 -9.56 2.38
N ASP A 14 7.15 -10.79 2.23
CA ASP A 14 6.67 -11.29 0.94
C ASP A 14 5.14 -11.11 0.83
N VAL A 15 4.75 -10.12 0.02
CA VAL A 15 3.33 -9.83 -0.27
C VAL A 15 2.61 -10.96 -0.99
N GLN A 16 3.31 -11.90 -1.64
CA GLN A 16 2.69 -13.08 -2.24
C GLN A 16 2.08 -14.03 -1.20
N ARG A 17 2.39 -13.83 0.10
CA ARG A 17 1.74 -14.55 1.21
C ARG A 17 0.30 -14.08 1.46
N CYS A 18 -0.13 -12.96 0.87
CA CYS A 18 -1.52 -12.53 0.94
C CYS A 18 -2.45 -13.58 0.34
N ARG A 19 -3.53 -13.92 1.06
CA ARG A 19 -4.52 -14.92 0.65
C ARG A 19 -5.81 -14.32 0.09
N GLY A 20 -5.88 -12.99 -0.06
CA GLY A 20 -7.10 -12.31 -0.53
C GLY A 20 -8.30 -12.53 0.42
N CYS A 21 -8.06 -12.67 1.73
CA CYS A 21 -9.13 -12.96 2.69
C CYS A 21 -10.04 -11.76 3.02
N GLN A 22 -9.70 -10.57 2.53
CA GLN A 22 -10.45 -9.32 2.69
C GLN A 22 -10.65 -8.85 4.14
N LEU A 23 -10.02 -9.48 5.13
CA LEU A 23 -10.12 -9.09 6.54
C LEU A 23 -9.49 -7.71 6.83
N CYS A 24 -8.53 -7.29 6.00
CA CYS A 24 -7.96 -5.94 6.08
C CYS A 24 -8.83 -4.88 5.38
N ASN A 25 -9.91 -5.28 4.73
CA ASN A 25 -10.76 -4.34 4.01
C ASN A 25 -11.71 -3.62 4.98
N GLY A 26 -11.88 -2.32 4.76
CA GLY A 26 -12.74 -1.44 5.52
C GLY A 26 -12.85 -0.08 4.83
N GLU A 27 -13.90 0.66 5.13
CA GLU A 27 -14.03 2.06 4.73
C GLU A 27 -13.31 2.93 5.77
N PHE A 28 -12.02 3.18 5.54
CA PHE A 28 -11.18 3.90 6.51
C PHE A 28 -11.17 5.41 6.28
N SER A 29 -11.51 5.86 5.08
CA SER A 29 -11.47 7.27 4.68
C SER A 29 -12.36 7.50 3.46
N GLN A 30 -12.93 8.71 3.35
CA GLN A 30 -13.65 9.13 2.14
C GLN A 30 -12.72 9.21 0.91
N ASP A 31 -11.42 9.41 1.14
CA ASP A 31 -10.42 9.51 0.07
C ASP A 31 -9.94 8.15 -0.44
N GLN A 32 -10.39 7.05 0.16
CA GLN A 32 -10.01 5.70 -0.21
C GLN A 32 -10.61 5.31 -1.57
N ASP A 33 -9.77 5.35 -2.61
CA ASP A 33 -10.11 4.96 -3.98
C ASP A 33 -9.93 3.46 -4.25
N ILE A 34 -9.05 2.79 -3.49
CA ILE A 34 -8.73 1.37 -3.65
C ILE A 34 -8.79 0.71 -2.27
N PRO A 35 -9.62 -0.33 -2.07
CA PRO A 35 -9.60 -1.18 -0.88
C PRO A 35 -8.21 -1.76 -0.57
N LEU A 36 -7.85 -1.92 0.72
CA LEU A 36 -6.51 -2.43 1.10
C LEU A 36 -6.23 -3.83 0.53
N ASP A 37 -7.23 -4.71 0.47
CA ASP A 37 -7.07 -6.04 -0.12
C ASP A 37 -6.78 -5.95 -1.63
N SER A 38 -7.52 -5.11 -2.36
CA SER A 38 -7.31 -4.83 -3.78
C SER A 38 -5.94 -4.19 -4.04
N LEU A 39 -5.51 -3.27 -3.18
CA LEU A 39 -4.20 -2.63 -3.27
C LEU A 39 -3.08 -3.68 -3.16
N VAL A 40 -3.20 -4.64 -2.24
CA VAL A 40 -2.24 -5.74 -2.13
C VAL A 40 -2.28 -6.63 -3.38
N GLN A 41 -3.45 -6.90 -3.96
CA GLN A 41 -3.53 -7.65 -5.22
C GLN A 41 -2.85 -6.90 -6.38
N LEU A 42 -3.03 -5.59 -6.50
CA LEU A 42 -2.37 -4.77 -7.52
C LEU A 42 -0.84 -4.78 -7.36
N ILE A 43 -0.34 -4.67 -6.13
CA ILE A 43 1.09 -4.89 -5.83
C ILE A 43 1.55 -6.28 -6.31
N ILE A 44 0.76 -7.33 -6.02
CA ILE A 44 1.06 -8.70 -6.44
C ILE A 44 1.03 -8.83 -7.96
N MET A 45 0.21 -8.07 -8.68
CA MET A 45 0.20 -8.03 -10.14
C MET A 45 1.30 -7.12 -10.72
N ASN A 46 2.05 -6.41 -9.86
CA ASN A 46 2.99 -5.37 -10.27
C ASN A 46 2.33 -4.25 -11.07
N ASP A 47 1.10 -3.92 -10.71
CA ASP A 47 0.40 -2.76 -11.26
C ASP A 47 0.89 -1.49 -10.57
N GLU A 48 1.45 -0.56 -11.33
CA GLU A 48 2.06 0.65 -10.81
C GLU A 48 1.04 1.76 -10.50
N GLU A 49 -0.23 1.60 -10.87
CA GLU A 49 -1.31 2.55 -10.54
C GLU A 49 -1.42 2.78 -9.02
N VAL A 50 -1.06 1.78 -8.21
CA VAL A 50 -1.05 1.89 -6.74
C VAL A 50 -0.17 3.02 -6.23
N LEU A 51 0.89 3.40 -6.95
CA LEU A 51 1.83 4.45 -6.51
C LEU A 51 1.18 5.84 -6.48
N THR A 52 0.12 6.04 -7.28
CA THR A 52 -0.61 7.30 -7.39
C THR A 52 -2.00 7.25 -6.75
N SER A 53 -2.39 6.11 -6.18
CA SER A 53 -3.69 5.93 -5.52
C SER A 53 -3.84 6.80 -4.28
N ARG A 54 -4.99 7.46 -4.11
CA ARG A 54 -5.30 8.29 -2.94
C ARG A 54 -5.26 7.49 -1.64
N THR A 55 -5.59 6.20 -1.70
CA THR A 55 -5.49 5.26 -0.58
C THR A 55 -4.08 5.22 0.00
N VAL A 56 -3.05 5.17 -0.85
CA VAL A 56 -1.64 5.19 -0.39
C VAL A 56 -1.34 6.48 0.35
N TRP A 57 -1.94 7.60 -0.04
CA TRP A 57 -1.65 8.94 0.49
C TRP A 57 -2.53 9.38 1.65
N SER A 58 -3.64 8.69 1.94
CA SER A 58 -4.50 8.99 3.08
C SER A 58 -3.83 8.63 4.40
N ASN A 59 -3.74 9.61 5.31
CA ASN A 59 -3.22 9.39 6.67
C ASN A 59 -4.22 8.62 7.54
N GLU A 60 -5.51 8.68 7.23
CA GLU A 60 -6.54 7.88 7.89
C GLU A 60 -6.42 6.41 7.53
N VAL A 61 -6.25 6.11 6.23
CA VAL A 61 -5.97 4.74 5.77
C VAL A 61 -4.67 4.22 6.40
N LEU A 62 -3.60 5.03 6.41
CA LEU A 62 -2.31 4.61 6.99
C LEU A 62 -2.45 4.22 8.47
N ARG A 63 -3.16 5.02 9.27
CA ARG A 63 -3.42 4.73 10.69
C ARG A 63 -4.23 3.45 10.87
N SER A 64 -5.24 3.23 10.03
CA SER A 64 -6.10 2.05 10.11
C SER A 64 -5.43 0.79 9.56
N ALA A 65 -4.46 0.93 8.66
CA ALA A 65 -3.69 -0.19 8.10
C ALA A 65 -2.77 -0.84 9.14
N LYS A 66 -2.45 -0.12 10.21
CA LYS A 66 -1.72 -0.66 11.36
C LYS A 66 -2.53 -1.79 11.99
N ASP A 67 -1.96 -2.99 12.01
CA ASP A 67 -2.58 -4.23 12.52
C ASP A 67 -3.82 -4.72 11.75
N ALA A 68 -4.16 -4.15 10.58
CA ALA A 68 -5.32 -4.57 9.80
C ALA A 68 -5.20 -5.99 9.21
N CYS A 69 -3.98 -6.49 9.00
CA CYS A 69 -3.78 -7.81 8.44
C CYS A 69 -3.74 -8.90 9.51
N ALA A 70 -4.79 -9.72 9.58
CA ALA A 70 -4.82 -10.92 10.42
C ALA A 70 -3.77 -12.01 10.05
N ARG A 71 -2.96 -11.78 9.00
CA ARG A 71 -1.91 -12.69 8.51
C ARG A 71 -0.52 -12.06 8.59
N GLU A 72 -0.37 -11.04 9.42
CA GLU A 72 0.92 -10.44 9.79
C GLU A 72 1.65 -9.74 8.63
N LEU A 73 0.92 -9.32 7.57
CA LEU A 73 1.44 -8.31 6.66
C LEU A 73 1.31 -6.93 7.31
N ASP A 74 2.44 -6.28 7.52
CA ASP A 74 2.53 -4.90 7.97
C ASP A 74 2.18 -3.97 6.80
N LEU A 75 0.87 -3.73 6.65
CA LEU A 75 0.30 -2.90 5.59
C LEU A 75 0.70 -1.43 5.76
N GLU A 76 0.83 -0.93 6.98
CA GLU A 76 1.33 0.43 7.26
C GLU A 76 2.71 0.64 6.64
N LYS A 77 3.66 -0.26 6.93
CA LYS A 77 5.01 -0.20 6.38
C LYS A 77 5.02 -0.37 4.86
N ILE A 78 4.16 -1.22 4.30
CA ILE A 78 4.00 -1.37 2.85
C ILE A 78 3.57 -0.03 2.21
N LEU A 79 2.55 0.63 2.76
CA LEU A 79 2.07 1.91 2.24
C LEU A 79 3.16 3.00 2.30
N LEU A 80 3.94 3.05 3.37
CA LEU A 80 5.08 3.98 3.48
C LEU A 80 6.13 3.74 2.39
N ILE A 81 6.47 2.48 2.10
CA ILE A 81 7.40 2.14 1.02
C ILE A 81 6.87 2.54 -0.35
N LEU A 82 5.56 2.41 -0.59
CA LEU A 82 4.94 2.87 -1.83
C LEU A 82 5.02 4.39 -1.98
N ARG A 83 4.78 5.16 -0.90
CA ARG A 83 4.95 6.62 -0.90
C ARG A 83 6.39 7.01 -1.27
N ASP A 84 7.37 6.39 -0.60
CA ASP A 84 8.79 6.66 -0.87
C ASP A 84 9.16 6.35 -2.33
N GLU A 85 8.65 5.25 -2.87
CA GLU A 85 8.91 4.88 -4.26
C GLU A 85 8.22 5.82 -5.26
N ALA A 86 6.98 6.24 -4.98
CA ALA A 86 6.27 7.20 -5.82
C ALA A 86 7.01 8.56 -5.89
N ILE A 87 7.53 9.05 -4.76
CA ILE A 87 8.36 10.26 -4.69
C ILE A 87 9.66 10.05 -5.47
N LYS A 88 10.35 8.93 -5.23
CA LYS A 88 11.61 8.62 -5.90
C LYS A 88 11.47 8.55 -7.42
N ARG A 89 10.33 8.08 -7.91
CA ARG A 89 10.01 8.04 -9.35
C ARG A 89 9.49 9.36 -9.91
N GLY A 90 9.27 10.37 -9.06
CA GLY A 90 8.72 11.67 -9.48
C GLY A 90 7.24 11.62 -9.89
N LEU A 91 6.50 10.59 -9.47
CA LEU A 91 5.08 10.43 -9.79
C LEU A 91 4.20 11.36 -8.96
N VAL A 92 4.69 11.74 -7.77
CA VAL A 92 4.02 12.68 -6.86
C VAL A 92 5.04 13.69 -6.39
N LYS A 93 4.67 14.97 -6.43
CA LYS A 93 5.52 16.05 -5.91
C LYS A 93 5.34 16.17 -4.39
N PRO A 94 6.41 16.37 -3.62
CA PRO A 94 6.34 16.50 -2.16
C PRO A 94 5.49 17.69 -1.68
N GLU A 95 5.28 18.68 -2.54
CA GLU A 95 4.44 19.87 -2.30
C GLU A 95 2.92 19.61 -2.36
N ASN A 96 2.48 18.44 -2.84
CA ASN A 96 1.06 18.05 -2.89
C ASN A 96 0.69 17.02 -1.79
N ARG A 97 1.34 17.10 -0.63
CA ARG A 97 0.97 16.28 0.53
C ARG A 97 -0.42 16.73 1.03
N PRO A 98 -1.45 15.87 1.05
CA PRO A 98 -2.70 16.18 1.75
C PRO A 98 -2.46 16.37 3.25
#